data_AF-A0A930FRG7-F1
#
_entry.id   AF-A0A930FRG7-F1
#
_cell.length_a   1.000
_cell.length_b   1.000
_cell.length_c   1.000
_cell.angle_alpha   90.00
_cell.angle_beta   90.00
_cell.angle_gamma   90.00
#
_symmetry.space_group_name_H-M   'P 1'
#
loop_
_entity.id
_entity.type
_entity.pdbx_description
1 polymer ?
#
loop_
_entity_poly.entity_id
_entity_poly.type
_entity_poly.pdbx_seq_one_letter_code
_entity_poly.pdbx_strand_id
1 'polypeptide(L)'
;KMTDKDYTPGGMTALLDAVGRTIHKMDMVSGIHRKDKGNKVLFVIITDGEENDSREYTYADVKKLIKDRQENAGWEFIFLGANIDAAAAAENLGIDRDRAVKYKNTGSGVRANFKAVAELSDSLAKSGRVSDEWKETVEKDEDDAADKQSAAVTLHRR
;
A
#
# COMPACT_ATOMS: atom_id res chain seq x y z
N LYS A 1 -13.41 21.82 -0.03
CA LYS A 1 -12.23 21.72 -0.92
C LYS A 1 -11.04 22.21 -0.09
N MET A 2 -10.00 21.39 0.12
CA MET A 2 -8.77 21.87 0.76
C MET A 2 -8.04 22.84 -0.18
N THR A 3 -7.40 23.84 0.40
CA THR A 3 -6.55 24.83 -0.27
C THR A 3 -5.10 24.66 0.20
N ASP A 4 -4.14 25.29 -0.48
CA ASP A 4 -2.72 25.25 -0.08
C ASP A 4 -2.45 25.87 1.30
N LYS A 5 -3.42 26.64 1.83
CA LYS A 5 -3.41 27.16 3.20
C LYS A 5 -3.85 26.13 4.24
N ASP A 6 -4.61 25.12 3.82
CA ASP A 6 -5.10 24.03 4.66
C ASP A 6 -4.10 22.86 4.70
N TYR A 7 -3.26 22.72 3.67
CA TYR A 7 -2.27 21.65 3.56
C TYR A 7 -1.11 22.04 2.64
N THR A 8 0.11 21.93 3.15
CA THR A 8 1.34 22.09 2.37
C THR A 8 2.12 20.78 2.40
N PRO A 9 2.26 20.06 1.26
CA PRO A 9 3.07 18.86 1.23
C PRO A 9 4.54 19.22 1.44
N GLY A 10 5.18 18.60 2.45
CA GLY A 10 6.64 18.55 2.52
C GLY A 10 7.10 17.53 1.49
N GLY A 11 8.04 17.88 0.60
CA GLY A 11 8.51 17.01 -0.48
C GLY A 11 9.37 15.82 -0.03
N MET A 12 9.17 15.34 1.20
CA MET A 12 9.95 14.29 1.87
C MET A 12 9.00 13.18 2.33
N THR A 13 9.52 11.98 2.51
CA THR A 13 8.72 10.81 2.94
C THR A 13 9.47 10.08 4.04
N ALA A 14 9.05 10.31 5.29
CA ALA A 14 9.47 9.53 6.45
C ALA A 14 8.63 8.25 6.57
N LEU A 15 8.74 7.39 5.56
CA LEU A 15 7.99 6.14 5.41
C LEU A 15 8.26 5.17 6.57
N LEU A 16 9.51 4.97 6.94
CA LEU A 16 9.89 4.05 8.01
C LEU A 16 9.32 4.49 9.36
N ASP A 17 9.43 5.78 9.67
CA ASP A 17 8.87 6.35 10.90
C ASP A 17 7.34 6.23 10.91
N ALA A 18 6.68 6.49 9.78
CA ALA A 18 5.23 6.33 9.66
C ALA A 18 4.79 4.88 9.91
N VAL A 19 5.47 3.90 9.31
CA VAL A 19 5.15 2.48 9.48
C VAL A 19 5.44 2.03 10.92
N GLY A 20 6.64 2.28 11.43
CA GLY A 20 7.06 1.87 12.77
C GLY A 20 6.16 2.42 13.87
N ARG A 21 5.90 3.74 13.86
CA ARG A 21 5.02 4.39 14.84
C ARG A 21 3.58 3.86 14.76
N THR A 22 3.08 3.57 13.56
CA THR A 22 1.72 3.07 13.39
C THR A 22 1.59 1.63 13.91
N ILE A 23 2.57 0.76 13.67
CA ILE A 23 2.59 -0.60 14.24
C ILE A 23 2.56 -0.52 15.76
N HIS A 24 3.44 0.28 16.37
CA HIS A 24 3.44 0.45 17.83
C HIS A 24 2.14 1.03 18.37
N LYS A 25 1.54 1.99 17.67
CA LYS A 25 0.24 2.54 18.06
C LYS A 25 -0.85 1.48 18.07
N MET A 26 -0.83 0.59 17.08
CA MET A 26 -1.80 -0.50 16.99
C MET A 26 -1.56 -1.57 18.06
N ASP A 27 -0.31 -1.86 18.42
CA ASP A 27 0.01 -2.80 19.52
C ASP A 27 -0.56 -2.36 20.88
N MET A 28 -0.74 -1.05 21.09
CA MET A 28 -1.37 -0.52 22.31
C MET A 28 -2.88 -0.77 22.37
N VAL A 29 -3.51 -1.21 21.26
CA VAL A 29 -4.94 -1.51 21.24
C VAL A 29 -5.18 -2.86 21.95
N SER A 30 -5.89 -2.80 23.07
CA SER A 30 -6.15 -3.98 23.90
C SER A 30 -6.81 -5.10 23.10
N GLY A 31 -6.18 -6.27 23.11
CA GLY A 31 -6.67 -7.47 22.45
C GLY A 31 -6.50 -7.50 20.93
N ILE A 32 -5.79 -6.56 20.31
CA ILE A 32 -5.58 -6.52 18.85
C ILE A 32 -4.98 -7.81 18.29
N HIS A 33 -4.13 -8.49 19.06
CA HIS A 33 -3.49 -9.76 18.67
C HIS A 33 -4.29 -11.02 19.03
N ARG A 34 -5.50 -10.88 19.60
CA ARG A 34 -6.34 -12.03 20.00
C ARG A 34 -6.95 -12.74 18.79
N LYS A 35 -6.17 -13.68 18.24
CA LYS A 35 -6.60 -14.59 17.18
C LYS A 35 -7.83 -15.42 17.59
N ASP A 36 -7.96 -15.77 18.88
CA ASP A 36 -9.12 -16.50 19.45
C ASP A 36 -10.44 -15.72 19.37
N LYS A 37 -10.37 -14.38 19.26
CA LYS A 37 -11.54 -13.51 19.07
C LYS A 37 -11.85 -13.24 17.61
N GLY A 38 -11.09 -13.81 16.68
CA GLY A 38 -11.25 -13.56 15.25
C GLY A 38 -10.79 -12.16 14.82
N ASN A 39 -10.00 -11.46 15.63
CA ASN A 39 -9.46 -10.16 15.25
C ASN A 39 -8.55 -10.30 14.02
N LYS A 40 -8.71 -9.40 13.05
CA LYS A 40 -7.95 -9.34 11.81
C LYS A 40 -7.41 -7.92 11.62
N VAL A 41 -6.15 -7.81 11.21
CA VAL A 41 -5.52 -6.52 10.93
C VAL A 41 -5.01 -6.54 9.50
N LEU A 42 -5.56 -5.64 8.69
CA LEU A 42 -5.06 -5.31 7.36
C LEU A 42 -4.34 -3.96 7.46
N PHE A 43 -3.04 -3.96 7.23
CA PHE A 43 -2.19 -2.79 7.26
C PHE A 43 -1.86 -2.39 5.82
N VAL A 44 -2.41 -1.27 5.36
CA VAL A 44 -2.20 -0.77 3.99
C VAL A 44 -1.28 0.45 4.02
N ILE A 45 -0.17 0.36 3.29
CA ILE A 45 0.78 1.46 3.07
C ILE A 45 0.48 2.04 1.69
N ILE A 46 0.22 3.34 1.61
CA ILE A 46 -0.02 4.05 0.34
C ILE A 46 0.95 5.23 0.29
N THR A 47 1.77 5.28 -0.75
CA THR A 47 2.78 6.34 -0.92
C THR A 47 3.04 6.61 -2.39
N ASP A 48 3.32 7.86 -2.75
CA ASP A 48 3.84 8.28 -4.06
C ASP A 48 5.33 8.64 -4.02
N GLY A 49 5.95 8.59 -2.84
CA GLY A 49 7.37 8.87 -2.61
C GLY A 49 8.13 7.70 -1.98
N GLU A 50 9.44 7.72 -2.19
CA GLU A 50 10.39 6.79 -1.56
C GLU A 50 10.90 7.36 -0.22
N GLU A 51 11.30 6.47 0.69
CA GLU A 51 11.90 6.84 1.97
C GLU A 51 13.11 7.77 1.80
N ASN A 52 13.11 8.91 2.50
CA ASN A 52 14.23 9.85 2.51
C ASN A 52 14.35 10.80 3.73
N ASP A 53 13.52 10.64 4.77
CA ASP A 53 13.49 11.59 5.92
C ASP A 53 13.22 10.94 7.29
N SER A 54 13.11 9.61 7.37
CA SER A 54 12.93 8.90 8.65
C SER A 54 14.16 9.04 9.55
N ARG A 55 13.93 9.12 10.86
CA ARG A 55 14.96 9.37 11.88
C ARG A 55 14.89 8.42 13.07
N GLU A 56 13.77 7.74 13.29
CA GLU A 56 13.55 6.87 14.45
C GLU A 56 13.67 5.39 14.08
N TYR A 57 13.26 5.01 12.87
CA TYR A 57 13.26 3.63 12.41
C TYR A 57 14.16 3.43 11.19
N THR A 58 14.89 2.31 11.18
CA THR A 58 15.60 1.83 10.00
C THR A 58 14.77 0.78 9.24
N TYR A 59 15.16 0.48 8.00
CA TYR A 59 14.57 -0.64 7.25
C TYR A 59 14.65 -1.96 8.02
N ALA A 60 15.75 -2.21 8.73
CA ALA A 60 15.92 -3.42 9.52
C ALA A 60 14.93 -3.49 10.68
N ASP A 61 14.69 -2.37 11.36
CA ASP A 61 13.71 -2.28 12.45
C ASP A 61 12.30 -2.53 11.95
N VAL A 62 11.88 -1.84 10.89
CA VAL A 62 10.55 -1.99 10.30
C VAL A 62 10.34 -3.40 9.76
N LYS A 63 11.33 -3.97 9.07
CA LYS A 63 11.29 -5.33 8.56
C LYS A 63 11.13 -6.36 9.66
N LYS A 64 11.79 -6.16 10.80
CA LYS A 64 11.63 -7.02 11.98
C LYS A 64 10.21 -6.90 12.55
N LEU A 65 9.68 -5.69 12.68
CA LEU A 65 8.32 -5.45 13.18
C LEU A 65 7.26 -6.11 12.28
N ILE A 66 7.35 -5.90 10.96
CA ILE A 66 6.41 -6.46 9.99
C ILE A 66 6.41 -7.99 10.06
N LYS A 67 7.59 -8.61 10.00
CA LYS A 67 7.72 -10.08 10.11
C LYS A 67 7.10 -10.64 11.39
N ASP A 68 7.41 -10.03 12.53
CA ASP A 68 6.86 -10.45 13.82
C ASP A 68 5.32 -10.36 13.84
N ARG A 69 4.74 -9.28 13.27
CA ARG A 69 3.28 -9.13 13.18
C ARG A 69 2.65 -10.12 12.20
N GLN A 70 3.29 -10.43 11.08
CA GLN A 70 2.82 -11.46 10.15
C GLN A 70 2.81 -12.84 10.82
N GLU A 71 3.95 -13.27 11.38
CA GLU A 71 4.13 -14.61 11.94
C GLU A 71 3.32 -14.80 13.24
N ASN A 72 3.48 -13.89 14.19
CA ASN A 72 2.96 -14.08 15.54
C ASN A 72 1.55 -13.50 15.72
N ALA A 73 1.22 -12.39 15.03
CA ALA A 73 -0.09 -11.74 15.15
C ALA A 73 -1.03 -12.00 13.96
N GLY A 74 -0.55 -12.57 12.84
CA GLY A 74 -1.36 -12.82 11.65
C GLY A 74 -1.85 -11.54 10.98
N TRP A 75 -1.06 -10.47 11.06
CA TRP A 75 -1.36 -9.22 10.36
C TRP A 75 -1.01 -9.35 8.88
N GLU A 76 -1.82 -8.72 8.06
CA GLU A 76 -1.67 -8.70 6.60
C GLU A 76 -1.15 -7.32 6.20
N PHE A 77 -0.11 -7.26 5.38
CA PHE A 77 0.51 -6.02 4.93
C PHE A 77 0.38 -5.88 3.43
N ILE A 78 -0.10 -4.73 2.97
CA ILE A 78 -0.27 -4.40 1.55
C ILE A 78 0.43 -3.08 1.25
N PHE A 79 1.17 -3.03 0.15
CA PHE A 79 1.90 -1.83 -0.27
C PHE A 79 1.39 -1.33 -1.63
N LEU A 80 0.92 -0.09 -1.67
CA LEU A 80 0.43 0.58 -2.87
C LEU A 80 1.33 1.78 -3.20
N GLY A 81 2.15 1.64 -4.24
CA GLY A 81 3.11 2.67 -4.66
C GLY A 81 2.62 3.43 -5.88
N ALA A 82 2.45 4.75 -5.79
CA ALA A 82 2.08 5.57 -6.93
C ALA A 82 3.33 5.88 -7.75
N ASN A 83 3.37 5.45 -9.01
CA ASN A 83 4.45 5.75 -9.96
C ASN A 83 5.87 5.24 -9.58
N ILE A 84 6.08 4.63 -8.42
CA ILE A 84 7.37 4.07 -7.94
C ILE A 84 7.50 2.55 -8.20
N ASP A 85 8.67 1.97 -7.91
CA ASP A 85 8.82 0.50 -7.84
C ASP A 85 8.27 -0.01 -6.50
N ALA A 86 6.95 -0.23 -6.49
CA ALA A 86 6.22 -0.68 -5.31
C ALA A 86 6.74 -2.04 -4.78
N ALA A 87 7.17 -2.94 -5.67
CA ALA A 87 7.61 -4.28 -5.29
C ALA A 87 8.96 -4.24 -4.57
N ALA A 88 9.93 -3.47 -5.09
CA ALA A 88 11.22 -3.30 -4.44
C ALA A 88 11.10 -2.58 -3.09
N ALA A 89 10.27 -1.52 -3.02
CA ALA A 89 10.03 -0.80 -1.78
C ALA A 89 9.39 -1.70 -0.71
N ALA A 90 8.40 -2.51 -1.09
CA ALA A 90 7.76 -3.49 -0.21
C ALA A 90 8.74 -4.55 0.31
N GLU A 91 9.59 -5.10 -0.57
CA GLU A 91 10.58 -6.12 -0.21
C GLU A 91 11.61 -5.60 0.82
N ASN A 92 12.00 -4.33 0.69
CA ASN A 92 12.86 -3.65 1.66
C ASN A 92 12.21 -3.53 3.04
N LEU A 93 10.88 -3.34 3.08
CA LEU A 93 10.09 -3.37 4.32
C LEU A 93 9.81 -4.79 4.82
N GLY A 94 10.10 -5.83 4.04
CA GLY A 94 9.80 -7.22 4.39
C GLY A 94 8.39 -7.67 4.03
N ILE A 95 7.71 -6.94 3.13
CA ILE A 95 6.43 -7.31 2.54
C ILE A 95 6.73 -8.05 1.24
N ASP A 96 6.06 -9.18 1.00
CA ASP A 96 6.25 -9.94 -0.23
C ASP A 96 5.84 -9.13 -1.47
N ARG A 97 6.53 -9.36 -2.58
CA ARG A 97 6.29 -8.63 -3.84
C ARG A 97 4.88 -8.87 -4.39
N ASP A 98 4.31 -10.04 -4.11
CA ASP A 98 2.92 -10.39 -4.43
C ASP A 98 1.88 -9.61 -3.58
N ARG A 99 2.33 -8.92 -2.53
CA ARG A 99 1.53 -8.01 -1.69
C ARG A 99 1.78 -6.53 -1.97
N ALA A 100 2.45 -6.23 -3.08
CA ALA A 100 2.73 -4.87 -3.54
C ALA A 100 2.17 -4.60 -4.94
N VAL A 101 1.62 -3.41 -5.16
CA VAL A 101 1.11 -2.97 -6.47
C VAL A 101 1.56 -1.56 -6.77
N LYS A 102 1.98 -1.35 -8.02
CA LYS A 102 2.18 -0.03 -8.59
C LYS A 102 0.85 0.48 -9.15
N TYR A 103 0.58 1.77 -9.00
CA TYR A 103 -0.57 2.41 -9.64
C TYR A 103 -0.20 3.77 -10.20
N LYS A 104 -1.01 4.26 -11.14
CA LYS A 104 -0.91 5.62 -11.68
C LYS A 104 -1.66 6.60 -10.76
N ASN A 105 -1.02 7.72 -10.42
CA ASN A 105 -1.67 8.79 -9.64
C ASN A 105 -2.68 9.60 -10.49
N THR A 106 -3.70 8.91 -11.01
CA THR A 106 -4.83 9.47 -11.74
C THR A 106 -6.12 9.23 -10.95
N GLY A 107 -7.18 9.95 -11.29
CA GLY A 107 -8.48 9.74 -10.63
C GLY A 107 -9.03 8.31 -10.78
N SER A 108 -8.77 7.63 -11.91
CA SER A 108 -9.13 6.22 -12.09
C SER A 108 -8.25 5.29 -11.25
N GLY A 109 -6.92 5.46 -11.30
CA GLY A 109 -5.99 4.63 -10.55
C GLY A 109 -6.20 4.71 -9.03
N VAL A 110 -6.48 5.90 -8.50
CA VAL A 110 -6.84 6.06 -7.07
C VAL A 110 -8.13 5.31 -6.74
N ARG A 111 -9.17 5.38 -7.60
CA ARG A 111 -10.42 4.64 -7.37
C ARG A 111 -10.20 3.12 -7.43
N ALA A 112 -9.39 2.63 -8.37
CA ALA A 112 -9.04 1.23 -8.48
C ALA A 112 -8.32 0.72 -7.23
N ASN A 113 -7.36 1.50 -6.70
CA ASN A 113 -6.69 1.18 -5.43
C ASN A 113 -7.66 1.00 -4.28
N PHE A 114 -8.55 1.97 -4.05
CA PHE A 114 -9.50 1.90 -2.94
C PHE A 114 -10.52 0.77 -3.13
N LYS A 115 -10.89 0.45 -4.37
CA LYS A 115 -11.71 -0.72 -4.68
C LYS A 115 -10.98 -2.01 -4.31
N ALA A 116 -9.71 -2.15 -4.67
CA ALA A 116 -8.92 -3.32 -4.33
C ALA A 116 -8.73 -3.48 -2.81
N VAL A 117 -8.50 -2.39 -2.07
CA VAL A 117 -8.48 -2.40 -0.59
C VAL A 117 -9.81 -2.82 0.01
N ALA A 118 -10.94 -2.44 -0.59
CA ALA A 118 -12.26 -2.89 -0.16
C ALA A 118 -12.45 -4.40 -0.40
N GLU A 119 -12.03 -4.93 -1.56
CA GLU A 119 -12.07 -6.36 -1.88
C GLU A 119 -11.15 -7.19 -0.96
N LEU A 120 -9.94 -6.69 -0.69
CA LEU A 120 -9.01 -7.24 0.30
C LEU A 120 -9.67 -7.35 1.69
N SER A 121 -10.31 -6.28 2.13
CA SER A 121 -10.98 -6.21 3.43
C SER A 121 -12.17 -7.17 3.53
N ASP A 122 -12.98 -7.25 2.47
CA ASP A 122 -14.12 -8.18 2.39
C ASP A 122 -13.66 -9.65 2.41
N SER A 123 -12.62 -9.98 1.64
CA SER A 123 -12.01 -11.31 1.62
C SER A 123 -11.47 -11.71 3.00
N LEU A 124 -10.75 -10.79 3.66
CA LEU A 124 -10.20 -11.00 5.00
C LEU A 124 -11.31 -11.19 6.03
N ALA A 125 -12.40 -10.42 5.95
CA ALA A 125 -13.54 -10.54 6.84
C ALA A 125 -14.29 -11.88 6.68
N LYS A 126 -14.44 -12.37 5.44
CA LYS A 126 -15.19 -13.60 5.14
C LYS A 126 -14.39 -14.88 5.35
N SER A 127 -13.13 -14.89 4.91
CA SER A 127 -12.30 -16.09 4.84
C SER A 127 -11.18 -16.13 5.88
N GLY A 128 -10.91 -14.99 6.53
CA GLY A 128 -9.79 -14.84 7.46
C GLY A 128 -8.43 -14.79 6.77
N ARG A 129 -8.39 -14.73 5.44
CA ARG A 129 -7.22 -14.59 4.58
C ARG A 129 -7.48 -13.54 3.51
N VAL A 130 -6.41 -12.99 2.98
CA VAL A 130 -6.46 -12.07 1.86
C VAL A 130 -6.47 -12.88 0.56
N SER A 131 -7.40 -12.60 -0.37
CA SER A 131 -7.38 -13.20 -1.71
C SER A 131 -6.06 -12.87 -2.43
N ASP A 132 -5.63 -13.71 -3.36
CA ASP A 132 -4.47 -13.45 -4.23
C ASP A 132 -4.89 -12.70 -5.51
N GLU A 133 -6.19 -12.61 -5.80
CA GLU A 133 -6.76 -12.07 -7.05
C GLU A 133 -6.97 -10.55 -7.02
N TRP A 134 -6.83 -9.91 -5.86
CA TRP A 134 -7.09 -8.48 -5.65
C TRP A 134 -6.25 -7.54 -6.53
N LYS A 135 -5.08 -8.01 -6.96
CA LYS A 135 -4.14 -7.22 -7.78
C LYS A 135 -4.68 -6.95 -9.17
N GLU A 136 -5.44 -7.90 -9.73
CA GLU A 136 -6.01 -7.74 -11.06
C GLU A 136 -6.91 -6.51 -11.17
N THR A 137 -7.58 -6.13 -10.07
CA THR A 137 -8.43 -4.93 -10.01
C THR A 137 -7.64 -3.64 -10.21
N VAL A 138 -6.36 -3.62 -9.82
CA VAL A 138 -5.49 -2.44 -9.95
C VAL A 138 -4.65 -2.49 -11.23
N GLU A 139 -4.14 -3.67 -11.59
CA GLU A 139 -3.30 -3.86 -12.79
C GLU A 139 -4.09 -3.63 -14.09
N LYS A 140 -5.39 -3.97 -14.14
CA LYS A 140 -6.25 -3.72 -15.32
C LYS A 140 -6.35 -2.23 -15.69
N ASP A 141 -6.21 -1.33 -14.72
CA ASP A 141 -6.18 0.13 -14.97
C ASP A 141 -4.82 0.63 -15.49
N GLU A 142 -3.74 -0.17 -15.36
CA GLU A 142 -2.43 0.18 -15.91
C GLU A 142 -2.40 0.06 -17.45
N ASP A 143 -3.09 -0.95 -17.99
CA ASP A 143 -3.11 -1.30 -19.42
C ASP A 143 -4.04 -0.43 -20.28
N ASP A 144 -5.18 0.02 -19.74
CA ASP A 144 -6.18 0.80 -20.50
C ASP A 144 -5.71 2.21 -20.93
N ALA A 145 -4.56 2.68 -20.43
CA ALA A 145 -3.98 3.97 -20.76
C ALA A 145 -2.78 3.90 -21.73
N ALA A 146 -2.18 2.73 -21.96
CA ALA A 146 -1.08 2.59 -22.90
C ALA A 146 -1.55 2.69 -24.37
N ASP A 147 -2.80 2.34 -24.65
CA ASP A 147 -3.30 2.24 -26.03
C ASP A 147 -3.85 3.57 -26.59
N LYS A 148 -4.18 4.54 -25.74
CA LYS A 148 -4.75 5.84 -26.18
C LYS A 148 -3.71 6.88 -26.58
N GLN A 149 -2.43 6.71 -26.20
CA GLN A 149 -1.37 7.64 -26.59
C GLN A 149 -0.68 7.23 -27.91
N SER A 150 -0.69 5.94 -28.26
CA SER A 150 -0.20 5.44 -29.55
C SER A 150 -1.18 5.74 -30.71
N ALA A 151 -2.49 5.74 -30.44
CA ALA A 151 -3.52 6.09 -31.42
C ALA A 151 -3.51 7.60 -31.80
N ALA A 152 -3.13 8.49 -30.87
CA ALA A 152 -3.09 9.93 -31.14
C ALA A 152 -1.86 10.38 -31.94
N VAL A 153 -0.71 9.70 -31.79
CA VAL A 153 0.52 10.04 -32.53
C VAL A 153 0.44 9.54 -33.99
N THR A 154 -0.31 8.47 -34.26
CA THR A 154 -0.47 7.92 -35.62
C THR A 154 -1.43 8.75 -36.48
N LEU A 155 -2.36 9.49 -35.89
CA LEU A 155 -3.35 10.30 -36.63
C LEU A 155 -2.84 11.68 -37.09
N HIS A 156 -1.67 12.13 -36.64
CA HIS A 156 -1.07 13.42 -37.05
C HIS A 156 0.06 13.29 -38.08
N ARG A 157 0.26 12.09 -38.64
CA ARG A 157 1.21 11.80 -39.74
C ARG A 157 0.52 11.20 -40.98
N ARG A 158 -0.72 11.56 -41.24
CA ARG A 158 -1.37 11.39 -42.55
C ARG A 158 -1.95 12.71 -43.02
#